data_AF-A0AAQ3MJE8-F1
#
_entry.id   AF-A0AAQ3MJE8-F1
#
_cell.length_a   1.000
_cell.length_b   1.000
_cell.length_c   1.000
_cell.angle_alpha   90.00
_cell.angle_beta   90.00
_cell.angle_gamma   90.00
#
_symmetry.space_group_name_H-M   'P 1'
#
loop_
_entity.id
_entity.type
_entity.pdbx_description
1 polymer ?
#
loop_
_entity_poly.entity_id
_entity_poly.type
_entity_poly.pdbx_seq_one_letter_code
_entity_poly.pdbx_strand_id
1 'polypeptide(L)'
;MAKLRSWTQIWRSIVGMCILNFVLNFKIVTSADDTGSNSIVSEGDCKNTNYQIFLPPPYQNISSTICKPVWHSYELRYTKTGDTTTIILSAPYTVGWVGIGFSRDGMMAGSSAMVGWVNKHGHAKVKQFYLRGRRQSEVIVDKGELPLNNVPAAVATNGAEIYVAFQLQATTPFGKQPILLAFSTKRPLNHHLSKHEDKTAVIFDFSSGSTGPVSNWLIQIRKSHGIVGVLGWGLILPVGAIIARYFRHKDPLWFYLHSVIQFVGFAFGLATVLLGLQLYRSVHVHIPAHRGIGIFVLVLSILQILAFFLRPDKDSKFRNIWNLYHSWFGRMALFFAALNIVLGMRAAGAGNGWKISYGFLVSIILVAVIVLEVMAYLKRSQKRSLPHTFQMDPVGEANFPTNLAKGTCPFPLFHTTSSVY
;
A
#
# COMPACT_ATOMS: atom_id res chain seq x y z
N MET A 1 -32.09 -3.90 -38.32
CA MET A 1 -30.83 -3.13 -38.39
C MET A 1 -30.94 -1.88 -37.50
N ALA A 2 -30.43 -1.94 -36.27
CA ALA A 2 -30.38 -0.77 -35.40
C ALA A 2 -29.17 0.11 -35.79
N LYS A 3 -29.42 1.41 -36.05
CA LYS A 3 -28.40 2.37 -36.51
C LYS A 3 -27.23 2.46 -35.51
N LEU A 4 -26.00 2.35 -36.06
CA LEU A 4 -24.69 2.48 -35.38
C LEU A 4 -24.55 3.74 -34.50
N ARG A 5 -25.38 4.77 -34.73
CA ARG A 5 -25.44 6.04 -33.98
C ARG A 5 -25.96 5.88 -32.54
N SER A 6 -26.74 4.83 -32.26
CA SER A 6 -27.32 4.56 -30.92
C SER A 6 -26.26 4.14 -29.90
N TRP A 7 -25.27 3.33 -30.31
CA TRP A 7 -24.26 2.76 -29.42
C TRP A 7 -23.23 3.79 -28.95
N THR A 8 -22.89 4.79 -29.76
CA THR A 8 -21.95 5.86 -29.37
C THR A 8 -22.52 6.80 -28.31
N GLN A 9 -23.84 6.96 -28.27
CA GLN A 9 -24.53 7.82 -27.32
C GLN A 9 -24.73 7.11 -25.97
N ILE A 10 -25.09 5.83 -26.01
CA ILE A 10 -25.12 4.94 -24.83
C ILE A 10 -23.72 4.85 -24.20
N TRP A 11 -22.65 4.78 -25.01
CA TRP A 11 -21.25 4.72 -24.54
C TRP A 11 -20.78 6.00 -23.83
N ARG A 12 -21.14 7.19 -24.34
CA ARG A 12 -20.83 8.47 -23.67
C ARG A 12 -21.54 8.55 -22.31
N SER A 13 -22.77 8.06 -22.22
CA SER A 13 -23.52 8.03 -20.97
C SER A 13 -23.01 7.00 -19.98
N ILE A 14 -22.56 5.81 -20.42
CA ILE A 14 -22.01 4.78 -19.52
C ILE A 14 -20.61 5.16 -19.03
N VAL A 15 -19.71 5.62 -19.89
CA VAL A 15 -18.36 6.06 -19.47
C VAL A 15 -18.45 7.34 -18.62
N GLY A 16 -19.35 8.26 -18.97
CA GLY A 16 -19.66 9.43 -18.17
C GLY A 16 -20.25 9.06 -16.81
N MET A 17 -21.22 8.13 -16.75
CA MET A 17 -21.75 7.61 -15.48
C MET A 17 -20.72 6.86 -14.66
N CYS A 18 -19.81 6.08 -15.25
CA CYS A 18 -18.79 5.35 -14.52
C CYS A 18 -17.74 6.30 -13.94
N ILE A 19 -17.34 7.34 -14.68
CA ILE A 19 -16.42 8.37 -14.19
C ILE A 19 -17.11 9.25 -13.12
N LEU A 20 -18.39 9.62 -13.32
CA LEU A 20 -19.16 10.40 -12.35
C LEU A 20 -19.46 9.60 -11.08
N ASN A 21 -19.89 8.32 -11.19
CA ASN A 21 -20.01 7.42 -10.05
C ASN A 21 -18.66 7.16 -9.38
N PHE A 22 -17.55 7.12 -10.13
CA PHE A 22 -16.23 6.96 -9.53
C PHE A 22 -15.81 8.22 -8.76
N VAL A 23 -16.03 9.42 -9.29
CA VAL A 23 -15.77 10.69 -8.58
C VAL A 23 -16.70 10.86 -7.38
N LEU A 24 -17.97 10.46 -7.49
CA LEU A 24 -18.95 10.49 -6.40
C LEU A 24 -18.63 9.44 -5.31
N ASN A 25 -18.31 8.20 -5.68
CA ASN A 25 -17.92 7.15 -4.72
C ASN A 25 -16.53 7.37 -4.12
N PHE A 26 -15.60 7.98 -4.85
CA PHE A 26 -14.29 8.36 -4.31
C PHE A 26 -14.44 9.55 -3.36
N LYS A 27 -15.35 10.50 -3.65
CA LYS A 27 -15.76 11.50 -2.66
C LYS A 27 -16.37 10.85 -1.42
N ILE A 28 -17.21 9.83 -1.55
CA ILE A 28 -17.74 9.07 -0.40
C ILE A 28 -16.62 8.37 0.40
N VAL A 29 -15.57 7.85 -0.25
CA VAL A 29 -14.42 7.27 0.47
C VAL A 29 -13.55 8.34 1.15
N THR A 30 -13.52 9.57 0.63
CA THR A 30 -12.84 10.72 1.27
C THR A 30 -13.73 11.54 2.20
N SER A 31 -15.04 11.27 2.25
CA SER A 31 -16.06 11.99 3.01
C SER A 31 -16.94 11.07 3.86
N ALA A 32 -16.54 9.81 4.04
CA ALA A 32 -17.08 8.98 5.11
C ALA A 32 -16.46 9.43 6.43
N ASP A 33 -16.92 10.60 6.90
CA ASP A 33 -17.01 10.91 8.31
C ASP A 33 -18.43 11.45 8.58
N ASP A 34 -18.98 10.98 9.69
CA ASP A 34 -20.09 11.54 10.44
C ASP A 34 -21.44 11.75 9.75
N THR A 35 -22.28 10.71 9.74
CA THR A 35 -23.67 10.83 10.22
C THR A 35 -24.33 9.46 10.39
N GLY A 36 -24.41 8.99 11.63
CA GLY A 36 -25.13 7.79 12.03
C GLY A 36 -24.92 7.54 13.51
N SER A 37 -25.81 8.09 14.34
CA SER A 37 -25.79 7.87 15.79
C SER A 37 -25.88 6.37 16.09
N ASN A 38 -24.80 5.78 16.60
CA ASN A 38 -24.81 4.65 17.50
C ASN A 38 -23.39 4.44 18.04
N SER A 39 -23.23 4.72 19.34
CA SER A 39 -22.08 4.42 20.20
C SER A 39 -20.70 4.64 19.58
N ILE A 40 -20.10 5.78 19.92
CA ILE A 40 -18.66 6.00 19.84
C ILE A 40 -17.96 4.82 20.54
N VAL A 41 -17.46 3.86 19.77
CA VAL A 41 -16.38 3.00 20.25
C VAL A 41 -15.14 3.86 20.07
N SER A 42 -14.71 4.52 21.14
CA SER A 42 -13.41 5.19 21.21
C SER A 42 -12.32 4.20 20.86
N GLU A 43 -11.86 4.21 19.60
CA GLU A 43 -10.64 3.54 19.17
C GLU A 43 -9.45 4.37 19.69
N GLY A 44 -9.24 4.28 21.00
CA GLY A 44 -8.31 5.14 21.73
C GLY A 44 -8.24 4.89 23.24
N ASP A 45 -9.11 4.05 23.80
CA ASP A 45 -9.13 3.76 25.23
C ASP A 45 -8.68 2.33 25.51
N CYS A 46 -7.69 2.17 26.38
CA CYS A 46 -7.24 0.86 26.81
C CYS A 46 -8.29 0.18 27.68
N LYS A 47 -8.31 -1.15 27.69
CA LYS A 47 -9.27 -1.92 28.48
C LYS A 47 -9.21 -1.54 29.96
N ASN A 48 -10.32 -1.08 30.53
CA ASN A 48 -10.42 -0.84 31.96
C ASN A 48 -10.34 -2.19 32.70
N THR A 49 -9.13 -2.54 33.16
CA THR A 49 -8.83 -3.84 33.75
C THR A 49 -8.59 -3.67 35.23
N ASN A 50 -9.34 -4.38 36.07
CA ASN A 50 -9.13 -4.37 37.51
C ASN A 50 -8.01 -5.35 37.89
N TYR A 51 -6.79 -4.83 38.06
CA TYR A 51 -5.60 -5.61 38.41
C TYR A 51 -5.60 -6.18 39.82
N GLN A 52 -6.43 -5.64 40.73
CA GLN A 52 -6.51 -6.09 42.13
C GLN A 52 -6.89 -7.56 42.26
N ILE A 53 -7.57 -8.11 41.25
CA ILE A 53 -8.11 -9.47 41.27
C ILE A 53 -7.02 -10.52 41.04
N PHE A 54 -5.99 -10.20 40.23
CA PHE A 54 -5.09 -11.23 39.69
C PHE A 54 -3.61 -10.87 39.67
N LEU A 55 -3.23 -9.60 39.79
CA LEU A 55 -1.82 -9.22 39.96
C LEU A 55 -1.47 -9.10 41.45
N PRO A 56 -0.23 -9.43 41.87
CA PRO A 56 0.22 -9.19 43.23
C PRO A 56 0.59 -7.71 43.46
N PRO A 57 0.66 -7.25 44.72
CA PRO A 57 1.25 -5.95 45.04
C PRO A 57 2.69 -5.86 44.50
N PRO A 58 3.15 -4.69 43.99
CA PRO A 58 2.47 -3.39 43.96
C PRO A 58 1.61 -3.16 42.70
N TYR A 59 1.44 -4.15 41.83
CA TYR A 59 0.82 -3.99 40.51
C TYR A 59 -0.71 -3.90 40.52
N GLN A 60 -1.33 -3.95 41.70
CA GLN A 60 -2.78 -3.96 41.91
C GLN A 60 -3.44 -2.58 41.77
N ASN A 61 -2.78 -1.54 42.28
CA ASN A 61 -3.36 -0.21 42.48
C ASN A 61 -2.66 0.85 41.63
N ILE A 62 -2.69 0.67 40.31
CA ILE A 62 -2.09 1.64 39.40
C ILE A 62 -3.16 2.61 38.92
N SER A 63 -3.33 3.69 39.69
CA SER A 63 -4.44 4.66 39.55
C SER A 63 -4.20 5.76 38.51
N SER A 64 -2.98 5.96 37.99
CA SER A 64 -2.72 6.87 36.87
C SER A 64 -1.76 6.23 35.85
N THR A 65 -2.34 5.46 34.93
CA THR A 65 -1.56 4.78 33.88
C THR A 65 -1.70 5.53 32.57
N ILE A 66 -0.57 5.95 32.02
CA ILE A 66 -0.51 6.19 30.59
C ILE A 66 -0.61 4.82 29.95
N CYS A 67 -1.69 4.58 29.22
CA CYS A 67 -1.90 3.36 28.49
C CYS A 67 -1.84 3.62 26.98
N LYS A 68 -1.17 2.74 26.24
CA LYS A 68 -1.09 2.81 24.79
C LYS A 68 -1.23 1.41 24.17
N PRO A 69 -2.08 1.24 23.15
CA PRO A 69 -1.97 0.09 22.27
C PRO A 69 -0.65 0.19 21.49
N VAL A 70 0.16 -0.87 21.55
CA VAL A 70 1.52 -0.87 20.99
C VAL A 70 1.69 -1.83 19.82
N TRP A 71 0.89 -2.90 19.74
CA TRP A 71 0.97 -3.89 18.64
C TRP A 71 -0.24 -4.84 18.60
N HIS A 72 -1.10 -4.76 17.58
CA HIS A 72 -2.35 -5.52 17.53
C HIS A 72 -3.18 -5.32 18.81
N SER A 73 -3.38 -6.39 19.59
CA SER A 73 -4.08 -6.39 20.88
C SER A 73 -3.15 -6.21 22.08
N TYR A 74 -1.88 -5.84 21.86
CA TYR A 74 -0.94 -5.56 22.94
C TYR A 74 -1.16 -4.15 23.45
N GLU A 75 -1.26 -4.04 24.77
CA GLU A 75 -1.37 -2.77 25.48
C GLU A 75 -0.18 -2.63 26.43
N LEU A 76 0.48 -1.48 26.39
CA LEU A 76 1.52 -1.13 27.33
C LEU A 76 0.98 -0.06 28.28
N ARG A 77 0.96 -0.38 29.57
CA ARG A 77 0.70 0.55 30.65
C ARG A 77 1.97 0.84 31.40
N TYR A 78 2.18 2.10 31.74
CA TYR A 78 3.24 2.45 32.65
C TYR A 78 2.85 3.60 33.59
N THR A 79 3.52 3.61 34.73
CA THR A 79 3.42 4.68 35.74
C THR A 79 4.82 4.94 36.28
N LYS A 80 5.10 6.23 36.51
CA LYS A 80 6.37 6.67 37.07
C LYS A 80 6.13 7.21 38.47
N THR A 81 6.89 6.72 39.45
CA THR A 81 6.87 7.17 40.84
C THR A 81 8.32 7.35 41.30
N GLY A 82 8.76 8.61 41.38
CA GLY A 82 10.19 8.92 41.57
C GLY A 82 11.05 8.33 40.45
N ASP A 83 12.06 7.56 40.85
CA ASP A 83 12.99 6.85 39.93
C ASP A 83 12.46 5.49 39.47
N THR A 84 11.27 5.08 39.94
CA THR A 84 10.67 3.79 39.61
C THR A 84 9.65 3.93 38.48
N THR A 85 9.87 3.18 37.41
CA THR A 85 8.91 2.99 36.32
C THR A 85 8.28 1.62 36.43
N THR A 86 6.99 1.58 36.73
CA THR A 86 6.19 0.35 36.73
C THR A 86 5.63 0.11 35.34
N ILE A 87 5.80 -1.10 34.81
CA ILE A 87 5.36 -1.48 33.47
C ILE A 87 4.44 -2.68 33.57
N ILE A 88 3.31 -2.63 32.86
CA ILE A 88 2.42 -3.77 32.61
C ILE A 88 2.22 -3.90 31.10
N LEU A 89 2.64 -5.03 30.55
CA LEU A 89 2.32 -5.43 29.19
C LEU A 89 1.12 -6.39 29.22
N SER A 90 0.02 -6.01 28.59
CA SER A 90 -1.09 -6.92 28.26
C SER A 90 -0.92 -7.45 26.85
N ALA A 91 -1.21 -8.73 26.65
CA ALA A 91 -1.22 -9.38 25.35
C ALA A 91 -2.24 -10.53 25.33
N PRO A 92 -2.69 -10.98 24.14
CA PRO A 92 -3.43 -12.23 24.03
C PRO A 92 -2.64 -13.39 24.64
N TYR A 93 -3.31 -14.19 25.46
CA TYR A 93 -2.71 -15.36 26.08
C TYR A 93 -2.33 -16.37 25.01
N THR A 94 -1.08 -16.84 25.08
CA THR A 94 -0.63 -18.00 24.32
C THR A 94 -0.13 -19.05 25.30
N VAL A 95 -0.21 -20.32 24.93
CA VAL A 95 0.35 -21.39 25.77
C VAL A 95 1.88 -21.31 25.85
N GLY A 96 2.54 -20.49 25.03
CA GLY A 96 3.99 -20.29 25.02
C GLY A 96 4.42 -19.09 25.85
N TRP A 97 5.09 -18.11 25.23
CA TRP A 97 5.68 -16.97 25.93
C TRP A 97 5.38 -15.63 25.23
N VAL A 98 5.37 -14.56 26.01
CA VAL A 98 5.26 -13.16 25.56
C VAL A 98 6.42 -12.36 26.12
N GLY A 99 7.04 -11.51 25.29
CA GLY A 99 8.21 -10.73 25.67
C GLY A 99 8.16 -9.26 25.27
N ILE A 100 8.74 -8.42 26.12
CA ILE A 100 9.08 -7.02 25.84
C ILE A 100 10.60 -6.81 25.98
N GLY A 101 11.23 -6.35 24.91
CA GLY A 101 12.65 -6.00 24.85
C GLY A 101 12.87 -4.49 24.87
N PHE A 102 14.01 -4.06 25.37
CA PHE A 102 14.48 -2.68 25.35
C PHE A 102 15.79 -2.66 24.56
N SER A 103 15.78 -1.95 23.44
CA SER A 103 16.84 -1.98 22.45
C SER A 103 17.34 -0.58 22.14
N ARG A 104 18.65 -0.41 22.00
CA ARG A 104 19.27 0.88 21.67
C ARG A 104 19.00 1.31 20.22
N ASP A 105 18.82 0.34 19.33
CA ASP A 105 18.74 0.54 17.87
C ASP A 105 17.46 -0.08 17.24
N GLY A 106 16.57 -0.64 18.06
CA GLY A 106 15.39 -1.37 17.59
C GLY A 106 15.68 -2.79 17.11
N MET A 107 16.91 -3.29 17.30
CA MET A 107 17.30 -4.66 16.97
C MET A 107 17.32 -5.57 18.20
N MET A 108 17.08 -6.86 17.96
CA MET A 108 17.13 -7.90 18.99
C MET A 108 18.53 -8.10 19.56
N ALA A 109 19.56 -8.13 18.72
CA ALA A 109 20.92 -8.39 19.17
C ALA A 109 21.44 -7.21 20.00
N GLY A 110 22.00 -7.49 21.17
CA GLY A 110 22.46 -6.50 22.14
C GLY A 110 21.37 -5.90 23.03
N SER A 111 20.11 -6.33 22.88
CA SER A 111 18.99 -5.83 23.70
C SER A 111 18.78 -6.65 24.97
N SER A 112 18.03 -6.08 25.92
CA SER A 112 17.60 -6.78 27.13
C SER A 112 16.08 -6.90 27.17
N ALA A 113 15.54 -8.03 27.61
CA ALA A 113 14.11 -8.30 27.55
C ALA A 113 13.56 -8.90 28.83
N MET A 114 12.30 -8.59 29.12
CA MET A 114 11.47 -9.30 30.09
C MET A 114 10.53 -10.23 29.34
N VAL A 115 10.54 -11.52 29.70
CA VAL A 115 9.71 -12.54 29.04
C VAL A 115 8.91 -13.29 30.08
N GLY A 116 7.60 -13.35 29.87
CA GLY A 116 6.62 -13.99 30.74
C GLY A 116 5.93 -15.17 30.06
N TRP A 117 5.64 -16.22 30.84
CA TRP A 117 4.86 -17.38 30.41
C TRP A 117 4.23 -18.09 31.61
N VAL A 118 3.28 -18.98 31.32
CA VAL A 118 2.73 -19.93 32.29
C VAL A 118 3.29 -21.32 31.97
N ASN A 119 3.89 -21.99 32.97
CA ASN A 119 4.48 -23.31 32.76
C ASN A 119 3.40 -24.41 32.66
N LYS A 120 3.82 -25.66 32.38
CA LYS A 120 2.92 -26.81 32.27
C LYS A 120 2.13 -27.15 33.55
N HIS A 121 2.56 -26.62 34.70
CA HIS A 121 1.93 -26.79 36.01
C HIS A 121 1.03 -25.61 36.38
N GLY A 122 0.80 -24.65 35.47
CA GLY A 122 0.01 -23.45 35.75
C GLY A 122 0.76 -22.37 36.53
N HIS A 123 2.05 -22.56 36.82
CA HIS A 123 2.83 -21.56 37.54
C HIS A 123 3.34 -20.48 36.58
N ALA A 124 3.05 -19.23 36.93
CA ALA A 124 3.58 -18.05 36.29
C ALA A 124 5.13 -18.01 36.40
N LYS A 125 5.78 -17.66 35.29
CA LYS A 125 7.23 -17.47 35.20
C LYS A 125 7.52 -16.20 34.43
N VAL A 126 8.45 -15.41 34.94
CA VAL A 126 8.97 -14.22 34.29
C VAL A 126 10.45 -14.13 34.54
N LYS A 127 11.20 -13.82 33.49
CA LYS A 127 12.66 -13.80 33.53
C LYS A 127 13.20 -12.69 32.64
N GLN A 128 14.33 -12.12 33.07
CA GLN A 128 15.12 -11.23 32.23
C GLN A 128 16.00 -12.04 31.29
N PHE A 129 16.22 -11.53 30.09
CA PHE A 129 17.10 -12.13 29.09
C PHE A 129 18.01 -11.07 28.46
N TYR A 130 19.28 -11.42 28.29
CA TYR A 130 20.20 -10.69 27.44
C TYR A 130 20.22 -11.34 26.07
N LEU A 131 19.83 -10.59 25.04
CA LEU A 131 19.68 -11.07 23.69
C LEU A 131 20.97 -10.78 22.92
N ARG A 132 22.06 -11.51 23.21
CA ARG A 132 23.38 -11.27 22.59
C ARG A 132 23.33 -11.42 21.06
N GLY A 133 22.51 -12.33 20.56
CA GLY A 133 22.40 -12.63 19.14
C GLY A 133 21.04 -13.22 18.76
N ARG A 134 20.95 -13.82 17.58
CA ARG A 134 19.71 -14.38 17.03
C ARG A 134 19.57 -15.90 17.25
N ARG A 135 20.66 -16.57 17.65
CA ARG A 135 20.64 -18.01 17.95
C ARG A 135 20.13 -18.22 19.38
N GLN A 136 19.46 -19.34 19.61
CA GLN A 136 18.92 -19.68 20.94
C GLN A 136 20.00 -19.74 22.02
N SER A 137 21.21 -20.21 21.69
CA SER A 137 22.37 -20.23 22.59
C SER A 137 22.93 -18.83 22.94
N GLU A 138 22.49 -17.79 22.22
CA GLU A 138 22.87 -16.40 22.46
C GLU A 138 21.77 -15.62 23.18
N VAL A 139 20.69 -16.30 23.58
CA VAL A 139 19.61 -15.76 24.42
C VAL A 139 19.88 -16.22 25.85
N ILE A 140 20.46 -15.33 26.65
CA ILE A 140 21.01 -15.68 27.96
C ILE A 140 20.01 -15.30 29.04
N VAL A 141 19.47 -16.29 29.73
CA VAL A 141 18.55 -16.13 30.86
C VAL A 141 19.24 -15.47 32.07
N ASP A 142 18.48 -14.70 32.84
CA ASP A 142 18.91 -14.04 34.08
C ASP A 142 20.11 -13.10 33.89
N LYS A 143 20.26 -12.53 32.68
CA LYS A 143 21.23 -11.49 32.35
C LYS A 143 20.56 -10.34 31.61
N GLY A 144 21.20 -9.18 31.61
CA GLY A 144 20.81 -8.02 30.82
C GLY A 144 21.13 -6.71 31.53
N GLU A 145 20.77 -5.61 30.91
CA GLU A 145 21.04 -4.23 31.36
C GLU A 145 19.78 -3.52 31.90
N LEU A 146 18.64 -4.21 31.98
CA LEU A 146 17.45 -3.61 32.58
C LEU A 146 17.69 -3.38 34.07
N PRO A 147 17.51 -2.16 34.57
CA PRO A 147 17.75 -1.85 35.97
C PRO A 147 16.54 -2.29 36.80
N LEU A 148 16.39 -3.59 37.00
CA LEU A 148 15.33 -4.15 37.84
C LEU A 148 15.57 -3.79 39.31
N ASN A 149 14.50 -3.53 40.06
CA ASN A 149 14.59 -3.36 41.50
C ASN A 149 14.29 -4.68 42.24
N ASN A 150 14.23 -4.64 43.57
CA ASN A 150 13.97 -5.82 44.40
C ASN A 150 12.50 -6.27 44.42
N VAL A 151 11.60 -5.58 43.70
CA VAL A 151 10.20 -5.99 43.60
C VAL A 151 10.08 -7.12 42.57
N PRO A 152 9.58 -8.30 42.95
CA PRO A 152 9.46 -9.41 42.01
C PRO A 152 8.54 -9.07 40.85
N ALA A 153 9.02 -9.30 39.62
CA ALA A 153 8.17 -9.26 38.45
C ALA A 153 7.05 -10.32 38.55
N ALA A 154 5.90 -10.03 37.97
CA ALA A 154 4.72 -10.87 38.03
C ALA A 154 4.19 -11.23 36.64
N VAL A 155 3.63 -12.43 36.53
CA VAL A 155 2.83 -12.85 35.39
C VAL A 155 1.50 -13.38 35.90
N ALA A 156 0.44 -12.97 35.23
CA ALA A 156 -0.90 -13.45 35.53
C ALA A 156 -1.72 -13.51 34.24
N THR A 157 -2.84 -14.23 34.31
CA THR A 157 -3.79 -14.36 33.21
C THR A 157 -5.17 -13.93 33.68
N ASN A 158 -5.90 -13.20 32.84
CA ASN A 158 -7.29 -12.86 33.07
C ASN A 158 -8.06 -13.07 31.77
N GLY A 159 -9.01 -14.02 31.76
CA GLY A 159 -9.68 -14.44 30.54
C GLY A 159 -8.70 -14.90 29.45
N ALA A 160 -8.78 -14.27 28.28
CA ALA A 160 -7.95 -14.59 27.12
C ALA A 160 -6.65 -13.75 27.04
N GLU A 161 -6.23 -13.11 28.13
CA GLU A 161 -5.04 -12.24 28.17
C GLU A 161 -3.99 -12.71 29.18
N ILE A 162 -2.73 -12.41 28.87
CA ILE A 162 -1.59 -12.51 29.76
C ILE A 162 -1.06 -11.12 30.08
N TYR A 163 -0.66 -10.94 31.33
CA TYR A 163 -0.07 -9.71 31.83
C TYR A 163 1.35 -9.99 32.31
N VAL A 164 2.31 -9.21 31.84
CA VAL A 164 3.70 -9.23 32.31
C VAL A 164 3.97 -7.90 33.00
N ALA A 165 4.20 -7.94 34.32
CA ALA A 165 4.38 -6.78 35.15
C ALA A 165 5.78 -6.77 35.80
N PHE A 166 6.46 -5.63 35.76
CA PHE A 166 7.79 -5.47 36.38
C PHE A 166 8.09 -4.00 36.67
N GLN A 167 9.12 -3.73 37.46
CA GLN A 167 9.57 -2.37 37.76
C GLN A 167 11.02 -2.18 37.32
N LEU A 168 11.29 -0.98 36.78
CA LEU A 168 12.62 -0.50 36.45
C LEU A 168 12.96 0.67 37.37
N GLN A 169 14.15 0.69 37.95
CA GLN A 169 14.63 1.75 38.82
C GLN A 169 15.85 2.44 38.20
N ALA A 170 15.66 3.63 37.67
CA ALA A 170 16.71 4.38 36.99
C ALA A 170 16.73 5.83 37.49
N THR A 171 17.93 6.32 37.85
CA THR A 171 18.16 7.72 38.25
C THR A 171 17.91 8.68 37.10
N THR A 172 18.18 8.25 35.87
CA THR A 172 17.78 8.95 34.65
C THR A 172 16.47 8.38 34.12
N PRO A 173 15.42 9.21 33.94
CA PRO A 173 14.17 8.74 33.39
C PRO A 173 14.33 8.16 31.99
N PHE A 174 13.64 7.05 31.72
CA PHE A 174 13.50 6.55 30.37
C PHE A 174 12.82 7.62 29.49
N GLY A 175 13.47 7.98 28.39
CA GLY A 175 12.94 8.89 27.38
C GLY A 175 12.26 8.11 26.26
N LYS A 176 12.56 8.50 25.02
CA LYS A 176 12.21 7.72 23.82
C LYS A 176 13.13 6.50 23.71
N GLN A 177 12.55 5.32 23.74
CA GLN A 177 13.25 4.06 23.74
C GLN A 177 12.63 3.11 22.71
N PRO A 178 13.41 2.52 21.78
CA PRO A 178 12.94 1.38 21.01
C PRO A 178 12.62 0.21 21.93
N ILE A 179 11.36 -0.22 21.91
CA ILE A 179 10.90 -1.45 22.55
C ILE A 179 10.63 -2.51 21.49
N LEU A 180 10.91 -3.76 21.83
CA LEU A 180 10.66 -4.94 21.00
C LEU A 180 9.50 -5.71 21.61
N LEU A 181 8.56 -6.18 20.80
CA LEU A 181 7.48 -7.04 21.27
C LEU A 181 7.51 -8.32 20.46
N ALA A 182 7.34 -9.46 21.13
CA ALA A 182 7.38 -10.76 20.48
C ALA A 182 6.59 -11.81 21.28
N PHE A 183 6.15 -12.86 20.61
CA PHE A 183 5.58 -14.04 21.26
C PHE A 183 5.89 -15.33 20.52
N SER A 184 5.66 -16.46 21.18
CA SER A 184 5.62 -17.78 20.57
C SER A 184 4.53 -18.61 21.23
N THR A 185 3.89 -19.52 20.48
CA THR A 185 2.98 -20.51 21.09
C THR A 185 3.71 -21.69 21.71
N LYS A 186 5.04 -21.77 21.57
CA LYS A 186 5.85 -22.84 22.15
C LYS A 186 6.34 -22.46 23.55
N ARG A 187 6.06 -23.33 24.52
CA ARG A 187 6.54 -23.15 25.90
C ARG A 187 8.07 -23.17 25.97
N PRO A 188 8.68 -22.29 26.77
CA PRO A 188 10.09 -22.40 27.11
C PRO A 188 10.40 -23.73 27.80
N LEU A 189 11.51 -24.37 27.40
CA LEU A 189 12.05 -25.58 28.01
C LEU A 189 13.37 -25.22 28.70
N ASN A 190 13.50 -25.53 29.99
CA ASN A 190 14.68 -25.15 30.80
C ASN A 190 15.04 -23.66 30.64
N HIS A 191 14.03 -22.80 30.60
CA HIS A 191 14.15 -21.35 30.35
C HIS A 191 14.72 -20.94 28.98
N HIS A 192 14.96 -21.88 28.07
CA HIS A 192 15.30 -21.55 26.69
C HIS A 192 14.06 -21.17 25.90
N LEU A 193 14.08 -19.97 25.33
CA LEU A 193 13.01 -19.46 24.49
C LEU A 193 13.06 -20.09 23.11
N SER A 194 11.91 -20.48 22.58
CA SER A 194 11.74 -20.79 21.16
C SER A 194 11.93 -19.53 20.32
N LYS A 195 12.12 -19.71 19.00
CA LYS A 195 12.00 -18.59 18.06
C LYS A 195 10.57 -18.03 18.13
N HIS A 196 10.46 -16.71 18.26
CA HIS A 196 9.19 -16.01 18.20
C HIS A 196 8.47 -16.30 16.87
N GLU A 197 7.15 -16.40 16.90
CA GLU A 197 6.31 -16.58 15.70
C GLU A 197 6.09 -15.25 15.01
N ASP A 198 5.82 -14.20 15.79
CA ASP A 198 5.71 -12.84 15.30
C ASP A 198 6.45 -11.88 16.23
N LYS A 199 6.78 -10.70 15.70
CA LYS A 199 7.51 -9.65 16.41
C LYS A 199 7.30 -8.28 15.80
N THR A 200 7.50 -7.25 16.60
CA THR A 200 7.61 -5.87 16.13
C THR A 200 8.64 -5.09 16.94
N ALA A 201 9.04 -3.93 16.42
CA ALA A 201 9.80 -2.92 17.13
C ALA A 201 9.04 -1.59 17.04
N VAL A 202 8.85 -0.92 18.17
CA VAL A 202 8.18 0.39 18.25
C VAL A 202 8.98 1.35 19.12
N ILE A 203 8.99 2.63 18.79
CA ILE A 203 9.58 3.66 19.66
C ILE A 203 8.52 4.05 20.68
N PHE A 204 8.82 3.83 21.96
CA PHE A 204 7.95 4.20 23.07
C PHE A 204 8.56 5.35 23.86
N ASP A 205 7.74 6.34 24.21
CA ASP A 205 8.19 7.50 24.98
C ASP A 205 7.71 7.37 26.42
N PHE A 206 8.65 7.13 27.34
CA PHE A 206 8.36 7.00 28.77
C PHE A 206 8.35 8.37 29.50
N SER A 207 8.64 9.47 28.79
CA SER A 207 8.84 10.80 29.41
C SER A 207 7.57 11.62 29.65
N SER A 208 6.43 11.30 29.05
CA SER A 208 5.24 12.14 29.17
C SER A 208 3.92 11.39 28.97
N GLY A 209 2.89 11.79 29.73
CA GLY A 209 1.48 11.50 29.43
C GLY A 209 0.97 12.28 28.22
N SER A 210 1.83 12.51 27.23
CA SER A 210 1.51 13.27 26.03
C SER A 210 1.33 12.34 24.84
N THR A 211 0.25 12.57 24.11
CA THR A 211 0.05 12.16 22.72
C THR A 211 1.13 12.80 21.84
N GLY A 212 2.31 12.18 21.76
CA GLY A 212 3.43 12.65 20.93
C GLY A 212 3.53 11.96 19.55
N PRO A 213 4.06 12.62 18.51
CA PRO A 213 3.65 12.45 17.10
C PRO A 213 4.28 11.27 16.35
N VAL A 214 5.00 10.35 17.02
CA VAL A 214 5.79 9.32 16.32
C VAL A 214 4.95 8.10 15.92
N SER A 215 3.97 7.70 16.74
CA SER A 215 2.97 6.69 16.34
C SER A 215 2.10 7.22 15.20
N ASN A 216 1.61 8.46 15.32
CA ASN A 216 0.80 9.10 14.28
C ASN A 216 1.59 9.28 12.98
N TRP A 217 2.84 9.75 13.03
CA TRP A 217 3.67 9.95 11.85
C TRP A 217 4.02 8.63 11.14
N LEU A 218 4.37 7.58 11.88
CA LEU A 218 4.63 6.25 11.29
C LEU A 218 3.36 5.63 10.70
N ILE A 219 2.23 5.75 11.40
CA ILE A 219 0.92 5.31 10.90
C ILE A 219 0.56 6.10 9.64
N GLN A 220 0.78 7.42 9.64
CA GLN A 220 0.54 8.31 8.50
C GLN A 220 1.43 7.94 7.32
N ILE A 221 2.73 7.74 7.48
CA ILE A 221 3.62 7.34 6.39
C ILE A 221 3.22 5.97 5.83
N ARG A 222 2.89 5.00 6.69
CA ARG A 222 2.44 3.68 6.25
C ARG A 222 1.13 3.76 5.48
N LYS A 223 0.16 4.54 5.98
CA LYS A 223 -1.11 4.82 5.28
C LYS A 223 -0.84 5.51 3.95
N SER A 224 -0.05 6.58 3.92
CA SER A 224 0.32 7.32 2.72
C SER A 224 1.04 6.45 1.68
N HIS A 225 1.99 5.61 2.10
CA HIS A 225 2.65 4.64 1.21
C HIS A 225 1.61 3.71 0.55
N GLY A 226 0.66 3.18 1.34
CA GLY A 226 -0.43 2.36 0.83
C GLY A 226 -1.37 3.12 -0.13
N ILE A 227 -1.83 4.31 0.24
CA ILE A 227 -2.74 5.14 -0.58
C ILE A 227 -2.08 5.51 -1.91
N VAL A 228 -0.88 6.10 -1.87
CA VAL A 228 -0.15 6.54 -3.06
C VAL A 228 0.20 5.33 -3.94
N GLY A 229 0.53 4.19 -3.32
CA GLY A 229 0.79 2.93 -4.04
C GLY A 229 -0.43 2.42 -4.78
N VAL A 230 -1.61 2.37 -4.14
CA VAL A 230 -2.86 1.95 -4.79
C VAL A 230 -3.27 2.94 -5.89
N LEU A 231 -3.14 4.25 -5.68
CA LEU A 231 -3.48 5.24 -6.69
C LEU A 231 -2.56 5.16 -7.93
N GLY A 232 -1.25 5.16 -7.72
CA GLY A 232 -0.28 5.09 -8.81
C GLY A 232 -0.33 3.74 -9.55
N TRP A 233 -0.05 2.66 -8.83
CA TRP A 233 0.11 1.33 -9.40
C TRP A 233 -1.19 0.58 -9.62
N GLY A 234 -2.19 0.79 -8.75
CA GLY A 234 -3.47 0.10 -8.80
C GLY A 234 -4.50 0.73 -9.72
N LEU A 235 -4.37 2.03 -10.06
CA LEU A 235 -5.37 2.76 -10.84
C LEU A 235 -4.77 3.52 -12.03
N ILE A 236 -3.89 4.50 -11.80
CA ILE A 236 -3.44 5.44 -12.85
C ILE A 236 -2.68 4.71 -13.96
N LEU A 237 -1.67 3.91 -13.61
CA LEU A 237 -0.85 3.17 -14.58
C LEU A 237 -1.68 2.13 -15.39
N PRO A 238 -2.57 1.33 -14.78
CA PRO A 238 -3.52 0.49 -15.52
C PRO A 238 -4.40 1.26 -16.51
N VAL A 239 -4.94 2.42 -16.13
CA VAL A 239 -5.75 3.26 -17.03
C VAL A 239 -4.94 3.69 -18.26
N GLY A 240 -3.70 4.14 -18.06
CA GLY A 240 -2.80 4.48 -19.17
C GLY A 240 -2.56 3.31 -20.12
N ALA A 241 -2.41 2.09 -19.59
CA ALA A 241 -2.24 0.88 -20.41
C ALA A 241 -3.51 0.50 -21.18
N ILE A 242 -4.70 0.66 -20.58
CA ILE A 242 -5.99 0.45 -21.24
C ILE A 242 -6.13 1.40 -22.44
N ILE A 243 -5.78 2.69 -22.28
CA ILE A 243 -5.84 3.68 -23.36
C ILE A 243 -4.94 3.27 -24.53
N ALA A 244 -3.67 2.90 -24.26
CA ALA A 244 -2.72 2.46 -25.29
C ALA A 244 -3.13 1.18 -26.04
N ARG A 245 -3.94 0.32 -25.40
CA ARG A 245 -4.41 -0.93 -26.02
C ARG A 245 -5.64 -0.72 -26.88
N TYR A 246 -6.66 -0.05 -26.36
CA TYR A 246 -7.99 -0.03 -26.99
C TYR A 246 -8.27 1.23 -27.82
N PHE A 247 -7.55 2.33 -27.57
CA PHE A 247 -7.85 3.63 -28.20
C PHE A 247 -6.87 4.02 -29.30
N ARG A 248 -6.03 3.10 -29.80
CA ARG A 248 -5.07 3.36 -30.90
C ARG A 248 -5.65 3.96 -32.18
N HIS A 249 -6.94 3.77 -32.42
CA HIS A 249 -7.66 4.35 -33.57
C HIS A 249 -7.85 5.88 -33.46
N LYS A 250 -7.51 6.48 -32.32
CA LYS A 250 -7.53 7.92 -32.07
C LYS A 250 -6.10 8.49 -32.15
N ASP A 251 -5.37 8.22 -33.23
CA ASP A 251 -4.02 8.78 -33.43
C ASP A 251 -4.14 10.29 -33.73
N PRO A 252 -3.29 11.17 -33.15
CA PRO A 252 -2.22 10.91 -32.17
C PRO A 252 -2.68 10.98 -30.70
N LEU A 253 -3.96 11.30 -30.43
CA LEU A 253 -4.49 11.54 -29.08
C LEU A 253 -4.21 10.39 -28.10
N TRP A 254 -4.36 9.13 -28.50
CA TRP A 254 -4.10 7.98 -27.62
C TRP A 254 -2.67 7.97 -27.08
N PHE A 255 -1.70 8.41 -27.90
CA PHE A 255 -0.29 8.41 -27.56
C PHE A 255 0.01 9.47 -26.51
N TYR A 256 -0.54 10.68 -26.67
CA TYR A 256 -0.41 11.75 -25.68
C TYR A 256 -1.09 11.38 -24.36
N LEU A 257 -2.33 10.89 -24.40
CA LEU A 257 -3.04 10.46 -23.19
C LEU A 257 -2.30 9.34 -22.46
N HIS A 258 -1.85 8.31 -23.19
CA HIS A 258 -1.03 7.25 -22.60
C HIS A 258 0.22 7.83 -21.94
N SER A 259 0.99 8.63 -22.67
CA SER A 259 2.27 9.16 -22.18
C SER A 259 2.08 10.00 -20.92
N VAL A 260 1.15 10.97 -20.94
CA VAL A 260 0.87 11.84 -19.78
C VAL A 260 0.42 11.02 -18.57
N ILE A 261 -0.54 10.10 -18.75
CA ILE A 261 -1.03 9.27 -17.64
C ILE A 261 0.08 8.37 -17.09
N GLN A 262 0.95 7.81 -17.94
CA GLN A 262 2.08 7.01 -17.49
C GLN A 262 3.12 7.84 -16.73
N PHE A 263 3.43 9.07 -17.16
CA PHE A 263 4.34 9.95 -16.42
C PHE A 263 3.77 10.35 -15.05
N VAL A 264 2.47 10.70 -14.99
CA VAL A 264 1.79 10.99 -13.71
C VAL A 264 1.80 9.75 -12.81
N GLY A 265 1.42 8.58 -13.35
CA GLY A 265 1.44 7.32 -12.60
C GLY A 265 2.83 6.94 -12.12
N PHE A 266 3.86 7.19 -12.92
CA PHE A 266 5.26 6.94 -12.55
C PHE A 266 5.71 7.87 -11.41
N ALA A 267 5.30 9.14 -11.40
CA ALA A 267 5.59 10.05 -10.30
C ALA A 267 4.97 9.57 -8.98
N PHE A 268 3.71 9.13 -8.99
CA PHE A 268 3.07 8.49 -7.83
C PHE A 268 3.78 7.17 -7.45
N GLY A 269 4.17 6.37 -8.44
CA GLY A 269 4.91 5.13 -8.22
C GLY A 269 6.27 5.35 -7.57
N LEU A 270 7.02 6.37 -7.99
CA LEU A 270 8.28 6.77 -7.40
C LEU A 270 8.09 7.29 -5.98
N ALA A 271 7.10 8.15 -5.75
CA ALA A 271 6.73 8.62 -4.41
C ALA A 271 6.41 7.46 -3.46
N THR A 272 5.70 6.44 -3.95
CA THR A 272 5.43 5.19 -3.21
C THR A 272 6.72 4.52 -2.78
N VAL A 273 7.69 4.34 -3.69
CA VAL A 273 8.98 3.72 -3.37
C VAL A 273 9.77 4.56 -2.38
N LEU A 274 9.80 5.89 -2.54
CA LEU A 274 10.49 6.81 -1.62
C LEU A 274 9.89 6.74 -0.21
N LEU A 275 8.56 6.72 -0.08
CA LEU A 275 7.87 6.51 1.20
C LEU A 275 8.19 5.13 1.80
N GLY A 276 8.27 4.09 0.96
CA GLY A 276 8.66 2.74 1.39
C GLY A 276 10.10 2.67 1.89
N LEU A 277 11.02 3.38 1.23
CA LEU A 277 12.42 3.50 1.65
C LEU A 277 12.54 4.29 2.96
N GLN A 278 11.77 5.38 3.10
CA GLN A 278 11.68 6.14 4.34
C GLN A 278 11.21 5.25 5.49
N LEU A 279 10.16 4.46 5.27
CA LEU A 279 9.66 3.50 6.26
C LEU A 279 10.74 2.46 6.61
N TYR A 280 11.44 1.92 5.61
CA TYR A 280 12.55 0.98 5.85
C TYR A 280 13.67 1.61 6.69
N ARG A 281 14.06 2.86 6.41
CA ARG A 281 15.12 3.55 7.17
C ARG A 281 14.70 3.88 8.60
N SER A 282 13.42 4.22 8.81
CA SER A 282 12.92 4.65 10.12
C SER A 282 12.59 3.51 11.07
N VAL A 283 12.10 2.38 10.55
CA VAL A 283 11.60 1.26 11.41
C VAL A 283 12.13 -0.11 10.99
N HIS A 284 13.01 -0.19 9.99
CA HIS A 284 13.62 -1.44 9.51
C HIS A 284 12.61 -2.57 9.27
N VAL A 285 11.38 -2.21 8.84
CA VAL A 285 10.31 -3.17 8.52
C VAL A 285 10.83 -4.10 7.42
N HIS A 286 11.09 -5.35 7.81
CA HIS A 286 11.73 -6.33 6.95
C HIS A 286 10.68 -7.26 6.35
N ILE A 287 10.21 -6.90 5.15
CA ILE A 287 9.32 -7.75 4.33
C ILE A 287 10.06 -8.03 3.01
N PRO A 288 10.96 -9.05 2.99
CA PRO A 288 11.87 -9.28 1.87
C PRO A 288 11.15 -9.42 0.52
N ALA A 289 10.04 -10.15 0.48
CA ALA A 289 9.28 -10.39 -0.74
C ALA A 289 8.66 -9.09 -1.29
N HIS A 290 7.99 -8.30 -0.45
CA HIS A 290 7.37 -7.03 -0.86
C HIS A 290 8.43 -6.02 -1.34
N ARG A 291 9.56 -5.94 -0.64
CA ARG A 291 10.68 -5.08 -1.04
C ARG A 291 11.30 -5.54 -2.36
N GLY A 292 11.60 -6.84 -2.48
CA GLY A 292 12.21 -7.41 -3.68
C GLY A 292 11.35 -7.22 -4.92
N ILE A 293 10.05 -7.52 -4.81
CA ILE A 293 9.09 -7.30 -5.90
C ILE A 293 8.93 -5.81 -6.20
N GLY A 294 8.88 -4.95 -5.18
CA GLY A 294 8.82 -3.49 -5.38
C GLY A 294 10.02 -2.94 -6.15
N ILE A 295 11.24 -3.38 -5.83
CA ILE A 295 12.46 -3.02 -6.58
C ILE A 295 12.39 -3.55 -8.01
N PHE A 296 11.95 -4.80 -8.20
CA PHE A 296 11.80 -5.38 -9.52
C PHE A 296 10.80 -4.59 -10.40
N VAL A 297 9.66 -4.18 -9.84
CA VAL A 297 8.68 -3.32 -10.51
C VAL A 297 9.28 -1.96 -10.87
N LEU A 298 10.08 -1.35 -9.99
CA LEU A 298 10.78 -0.09 -10.28
C LEU A 298 11.73 -0.24 -11.47
N VAL A 299 12.52 -1.32 -11.53
CA VAL A 299 13.41 -1.63 -12.65
C VAL A 299 12.63 -1.77 -13.96
N LEU A 300 11.54 -2.54 -13.96
CA LEU A 300 10.66 -2.69 -15.13
C LEU A 300 10.08 -1.35 -15.61
N SER A 301 9.88 -0.41 -14.69
CA SER A 301 9.28 0.89 -14.97
C SER A 301 10.30 1.88 -15.51
N ILE A 302 11.53 1.85 -15.02
CA ILE A 302 12.66 2.57 -15.63
C ILE A 302 12.85 2.11 -17.08
N LEU A 303 12.77 0.79 -17.32
CA LEU A 303 12.76 0.21 -18.67
C LEU A 303 11.62 0.76 -19.55
N GLN A 304 10.43 1.00 -18.99
CA GLN A 304 9.33 1.65 -19.73
C GLN A 304 9.60 3.12 -20.06
N ILE A 305 10.21 3.88 -19.13
CA ILE A 305 10.62 5.27 -19.40
C ILE A 305 11.68 5.32 -20.50
N LEU A 306 12.68 4.43 -20.46
CA LEU A 306 13.66 4.30 -21.54
C LEU A 306 13.01 3.92 -22.87
N ALA A 307 11.98 3.07 -22.85
CA ALA A 307 11.22 2.71 -24.05
C ALA A 307 10.60 3.94 -24.72
N PHE A 308 10.14 4.94 -23.96
CA PHE A 308 9.60 6.18 -24.50
C PHE A 308 10.66 6.96 -25.29
N PHE A 309 11.86 7.15 -24.73
CA PHE A 309 12.95 7.89 -25.39
C PHE A 309 13.57 7.12 -26.57
N LEU A 310 13.66 5.80 -26.46
CA LEU A 310 14.22 4.92 -27.49
C LEU A 310 13.17 4.46 -28.52
N ARG A 311 12.03 5.16 -28.62
CA ARG A 311 10.93 4.79 -29.51
C ARG A 311 11.37 4.96 -30.98
N PRO A 312 11.47 3.87 -31.78
CA PRO A 312 11.87 3.97 -33.18
C PRO A 312 10.77 4.57 -34.04
N ASP A 313 11.17 5.10 -35.20
CA ASP A 313 10.25 5.56 -36.26
C ASP A 313 9.29 4.45 -36.70
N LYS A 314 8.12 4.87 -37.20
CA LYS A 314 7.03 3.96 -37.58
C LYS A 314 7.48 2.92 -38.63
N ASP A 315 8.41 3.29 -39.52
CA ASP A 315 8.87 2.46 -40.64
C ASP A 315 10.12 1.62 -40.31
N SER A 316 10.66 1.74 -39.08
CA SER A 316 11.86 1.00 -38.67
C SER A 316 11.58 -0.49 -38.43
N LYS A 317 12.49 -1.36 -38.87
CA LYS A 317 12.45 -2.80 -38.56
C LYS A 317 12.47 -3.07 -37.04
N PHE A 318 13.11 -2.19 -36.27
CA PHE A 318 13.17 -2.28 -34.81
C PHE A 318 11.84 -1.92 -34.12
N ARG A 319 10.87 -1.32 -34.83
CA ARG A 319 9.56 -0.93 -34.29
C ARG A 319 8.79 -2.13 -33.75
N ASN A 320 8.87 -3.28 -34.41
CA ASN A 320 8.19 -4.51 -33.97
C ASN A 320 8.79 -5.09 -32.69
N ILE A 321 10.12 -5.12 -32.60
CA ILE A 321 10.83 -5.57 -31.39
C ILE A 321 10.50 -4.63 -30.22
N TRP A 322 10.53 -3.32 -30.45
CA TRP A 322 10.15 -2.32 -29.46
C TRP A 322 8.71 -2.51 -28.98
N ASN A 323 7.76 -2.76 -29.89
CA ASN A 323 6.35 -2.98 -29.53
C ASN A 323 6.16 -4.22 -28.66
N LEU A 324 6.88 -5.31 -28.98
CA LEU A 324 6.84 -6.55 -28.21
C LEU A 324 7.40 -6.33 -26.80
N TYR A 325 8.62 -5.77 -26.72
CA TYR A 325 9.30 -5.44 -25.47
C TYR A 325 8.44 -4.53 -24.59
N HIS A 326 8.03 -3.36 -25.11
CA HIS A 326 7.25 -2.37 -24.36
C HIS A 326 5.93 -2.96 -23.87
N SER A 327 5.22 -3.74 -24.71
CA SER A 327 3.95 -4.32 -24.30
C SER A 327 4.10 -5.41 -23.24
N TRP A 328 5.08 -6.32 -23.35
CA TRP A 328 5.25 -7.41 -22.37
C TRP A 328 5.79 -6.91 -21.04
N PHE A 329 6.85 -6.10 -21.05
CA PHE A 329 7.45 -5.59 -19.83
C PHE A 329 6.50 -4.64 -19.09
N GLY A 330 5.70 -3.84 -19.82
CA GLY A 330 4.63 -3.03 -19.22
C GLY A 330 3.56 -3.89 -18.52
N ARG A 331 3.13 -5.01 -19.12
CA ARG A 331 2.17 -5.94 -18.49
C ARG A 331 2.76 -6.63 -17.27
N MET A 332 4.02 -7.06 -17.34
CA MET A 332 4.73 -7.63 -16.20
C MET A 332 4.80 -6.64 -15.03
N ALA A 333 5.14 -5.37 -15.31
CA ALA A 333 5.18 -4.34 -14.28
C ALA A 333 3.83 -4.20 -13.57
N LEU A 334 2.72 -4.12 -14.32
CA LEU A 334 1.38 -4.03 -13.74
C LEU A 334 0.98 -5.28 -12.93
N PHE A 335 1.30 -6.48 -13.43
CA PHE A 335 1.01 -7.74 -12.73
C PHE A 335 1.76 -7.83 -11.40
N PHE A 336 3.07 -7.60 -11.41
CA PHE A 336 3.86 -7.64 -10.19
C PHE A 336 3.52 -6.50 -9.24
N ALA A 337 3.13 -5.32 -9.74
CA ALA A 337 2.66 -4.23 -8.91
C ALA A 337 1.36 -4.60 -8.17
N ALA A 338 0.40 -5.22 -8.87
CA ALA A 338 -0.83 -5.70 -8.24
C ALA A 338 -0.56 -6.76 -7.16
N LEU A 339 0.31 -7.73 -7.45
CA LEU A 339 0.77 -8.71 -6.46
C LEU A 339 1.43 -8.02 -5.26
N ASN A 340 2.27 -7.02 -5.53
CA ASN A 340 3.00 -6.30 -4.48
C ASN A 340 2.09 -5.49 -3.56
N ILE A 341 1.00 -4.92 -4.10
CA ILE A 341 -0.03 -4.24 -3.30
C ILE A 341 -0.71 -5.23 -2.35
N VAL A 342 -1.07 -6.43 -2.82
CA VAL A 342 -1.66 -7.48 -1.98
C VAL A 342 -0.71 -7.91 -0.87
N LEU A 343 0.58 -8.12 -1.20
CA LEU A 343 1.60 -8.44 -0.20
C LEU A 343 1.79 -7.31 0.81
N GLY A 344 1.80 -6.05 0.36
CA GLY A 344 1.89 -4.88 1.20
C GLY A 344 0.72 -4.80 2.18
N MET A 345 -0.51 -5.00 1.72
CA MET A 345 -1.70 -5.04 2.59
C MET A 345 -1.67 -6.17 3.61
N ARG A 346 -1.25 -7.38 3.20
CA ARG A 346 -1.12 -8.53 4.12
C ARG A 346 -0.08 -8.26 5.20
N ALA A 347 1.11 -7.82 4.80
CA ALA A 347 2.18 -7.49 5.74
C ALA A 347 1.82 -6.28 6.62
N ALA A 348 0.99 -5.38 6.10
CA ALA A 348 0.45 -4.27 6.87
C ALA A 348 -0.75 -4.67 7.77
N GLY A 349 -1.15 -5.94 7.86
CA GLY A 349 -2.30 -6.35 8.66
C GLY A 349 -3.56 -5.53 8.34
N ALA A 350 -3.74 -5.13 7.08
CA ALA A 350 -4.78 -4.18 6.70
C ALA A 350 -6.19 -4.74 7.01
N GLY A 351 -7.05 -3.88 7.56
CA GLY A 351 -8.44 -4.24 7.88
C GLY A 351 -9.24 -4.63 6.65
N ASN A 352 -10.42 -5.23 6.86
CA ASN A 352 -11.25 -5.75 5.77
C ASN A 352 -11.66 -4.67 4.75
N GLY A 353 -11.86 -3.42 5.19
CA GLY A 353 -12.17 -2.30 4.28
C GLY A 353 -11.12 -2.11 3.18
N TRP A 354 -9.83 -2.16 3.51
CA TRP A 354 -8.75 -2.05 2.51
C TRP A 354 -8.78 -3.18 1.49
N LYS A 355 -9.00 -4.42 1.96
CA LYS A 355 -9.06 -5.61 1.10
C LYS A 355 -10.27 -5.55 0.16
N ILE A 356 -11.43 -5.15 0.68
CA ILE A 356 -12.67 -5.00 -0.09
C ILE A 356 -12.52 -3.89 -1.13
N SER A 357 -12.04 -2.71 -0.73
CA SER A 357 -11.86 -1.57 -1.64
C SER A 357 -10.88 -1.89 -2.77
N TYR A 358 -9.74 -2.50 -2.46
CA TYR A 358 -8.79 -2.90 -3.49
C TYR A 358 -9.34 -4.03 -4.38
N GLY A 359 -10.03 -5.02 -3.81
CA GLY A 359 -10.69 -6.08 -4.56
C GLY A 359 -11.74 -5.54 -5.54
N PHE A 360 -12.54 -4.56 -5.11
CA PHE A 360 -13.51 -3.86 -5.94
C PHE A 360 -12.82 -3.08 -7.08
N LEU A 361 -11.75 -2.33 -6.78
CA LEU A 361 -10.96 -1.61 -7.78
C LEU A 361 -10.42 -2.57 -8.86
N VAL A 362 -9.79 -3.67 -8.46
CA VAL A 362 -9.26 -4.68 -9.39
C VAL A 362 -10.38 -5.30 -10.21
N SER A 363 -11.53 -5.59 -9.59
CA SER A 363 -12.69 -6.16 -10.28
C SER A 363 -13.23 -5.23 -11.37
N ILE A 364 -13.36 -3.93 -11.09
CA ILE A 364 -13.77 -2.94 -12.11
C ILE A 364 -12.79 -2.91 -13.27
N ILE A 365 -11.49 -2.87 -12.99
CA ILE A 365 -10.45 -2.83 -14.03
C ILE A 365 -10.52 -4.09 -14.90
N LEU A 366 -10.67 -5.27 -14.29
CA LEU A 366 -10.79 -6.54 -15.01
C LEU A 366 -12.05 -6.59 -15.88
N VAL A 367 -13.20 -6.20 -15.34
CA VAL A 367 -14.46 -6.13 -16.10
C VAL A 367 -14.32 -5.18 -17.28
N ALA A 368 -13.76 -3.98 -17.07
CA ALA A 368 -13.53 -3.02 -18.14
C ALA A 368 -12.62 -3.60 -19.25
N VAL A 369 -11.53 -4.27 -18.87
CA VAL A 369 -10.62 -4.94 -19.81
C VAL A 369 -11.33 -6.05 -20.58
N ILE A 370 -12.13 -6.88 -19.92
CA ILE A 370 -12.89 -7.97 -20.57
C ILE A 370 -13.87 -7.39 -21.59
N VAL A 371 -14.67 -6.39 -21.20
CA VAL A 371 -15.64 -5.74 -22.09
C VAL A 371 -14.93 -5.13 -23.30
N LEU A 372 -13.85 -4.38 -23.09
CA LEU A 372 -13.08 -3.77 -24.17
C LEU A 372 -12.42 -4.80 -25.08
N GLU A 373 -11.96 -5.93 -24.53
CA GLU A 373 -11.38 -7.02 -25.34
C GLU A 373 -12.43 -7.72 -26.20
N VAL A 374 -13.61 -8.01 -25.64
CA VAL A 374 -14.74 -8.59 -26.38
C VAL A 374 -15.14 -7.66 -27.51
N MET A 375 -15.30 -6.35 -27.24
CA MET A 375 -15.61 -5.36 -28.28
C MET A 375 -14.52 -5.30 -29.36
N ALA A 376 -13.25 -5.29 -28.96
CA ALA A 376 -12.13 -5.28 -29.91
C ALA A 376 -12.04 -6.56 -30.74
N TYR A 377 -12.41 -7.71 -30.17
CA TYR A 377 -12.50 -8.98 -30.88
C TYR A 377 -13.65 -8.97 -31.90
N LEU A 378 -14.86 -8.59 -31.49
CA LEU A 378 -16.03 -8.50 -32.38
C LEU A 378 -15.79 -7.56 -33.56
N LYS A 379 -15.19 -6.38 -33.31
CA LYS A 379 -14.81 -5.44 -34.38
C LYS A 379 -13.78 -6.02 -35.35
N ARG A 380 -12.81 -6.80 -34.86
CA ARG A 380 -11.82 -7.50 -35.70
C ARG A 380 -12.49 -8.62 -36.52
N SER A 381 -13.43 -9.36 -35.93
CA SER A 381 -14.20 -10.40 -36.62
C SER A 381 -15.04 -9.82 -37.75
N GLN A 382 -15.78 -8.73 -37.50
CA GLN A 382 -16.60 -8.06 -38.51
C GLN A 382 -15.77 -7.56 -39.70
N LYS A 383 -14.56 -7.05 -39.45
CA LYS A 383 -13.63 -6.64 -40.52
C LYS A 383 -13.15 -7.82 -41.36
N ARG A 384 -12.98 -9.01 -40.77
CA ARG A 384 -12.57 -10.23 -41.48
C ARG A 384 -13.72 -10.85 -42.29
N SER A 385 -14.97 -10.64 -41.88
CA SER A 385 -16.15 -11.19 -42.57
C SER A 385 -16.66 -10.32 -43.73
N LEU A 386 -16.11 -9.12 -43.94
CA LEU A 386 -16.45 -8.29 -45.11
C LEU A 386 -15.73 -8.84 -46.35
N PRO A 387 -16.43 -9.15 -47.46
CA PRO A 387 -15.78 -9.56 -48.71
C PRO A 387 -14.84 -8.48 -49.23
N HIS A 388 -13.70 -8.88 -49.80
CA HIS A 388 -12.67 -8.02 -50.38
C HIS A 388 -13.16 -7.36 -51.68
N THR A 389 -14.20 -6.54 -51.61
CA THR A 389 -14.82 -5.93 -52.80
C THR A 389 -14.20 -4.56 -53.06
N PHE A 390 -13.37 -4.51 -54.11
CA PHE A 390 -12.95 -3.34 -54.90
C PHE A 390 -12.61 -2.06 -54.11
N GLN A 391 -11.33 -1.88 -53.78
CA GLN A 391 -10.74 -0.55 -53.93
C GLN A 391 -10.80 -0.22 -55.43
N MET A 392 -11.64 0.73 -55.83
CA MET A 392 -11.43 1.40 -57.10
C MET A 392 -10.23 2.33 -56.93
N ASP A 393 -9.18 2.08 -57.70
CA ASP A 393 -8.17 3.09 -57.99
C ASP A 393 -8.88 4.35 -58.51
N PRO A 394 -8.38 5.57 -58.22
CA PRO A 394 -8.87 6.74 -58.89
C PRO A 394 -8.60 6.57 -60.38
N VAL A 395 -9.67 6.40 -61.17
CA VAL A 395 -9.61 6.32 -62.63
C VAL A 395 -8.79 7.50 -63.12
N GLY A 396 -7.70 7.17 -63.83
CA GLY A 396 -6.83 8.15 -64.46
C GLY A 396 -7.63 9.08 -65.37
N GLU A 397 -7.34 10.36 -65.23
CA GLU A 397 -7.80 11.43 -66.12
C GLU A 397 -7.38 11.09 -67.55
N ALA A 398 -8.34 10.78 -68.41
CA ALA A 398 -8.10 10.54 -69.82
C ALA A 398 -7.73 11.88 -70.49
N ASN A 399 -6.51 11.95 -71.00
CA ASN A 399 -6.03 13.03 -71.86
C ASN A 399 -6.93 13.18 -73.10
N PHE A 400 -7.62 14.32 -73.21
CA PHE A 400 -8.19 14.79 -74.49
C PHE A 400 -7.24 15.80 -75.12
N PRO A 401 -6.81 15.62 -76.39
CA PRO A 401 -5.98 16.58 -77.09
C PRO A 401 -6.85 17.65 -77.75
N THR A 402 -6.78 18.90 -77.27
CA THR A 402 -7.34 20.06 -77.96
C THR A 402 -6.26 20.78 -78.76
N ASN A 403 -6.14 20.42 -80.05
CA ASN A 403 -5.62 21.30 -81.09
C ASN A 403 -6.81 21.88 -81.84
N LEU A 404 -7.16 23.15 -81.63
CA LEU A 404 -7.75 24.00 -82.67
C LEU A 404 -7.71 25.48 -82.27
N ALA A 405 -7.37 26.30 -83.26
CA ALA A 405 -6.87 27.65 -83.15
C ALA A 405 -7.96 28.75 -83.16
N LYS A 406 -7.59 29.90 -82.59
CA LYS A 406 -7.93 31.32 -82.91
C LYS A 406 -9.38 31.68 -83.30
N GLY A 407 -9.97 32.61 -82.54
CA GLY A 407 -11.10 33.43 -82.98
C GLY A 407 -11.53 34.52 -81.96
N THR A 408 -11.26 35.77 -82.33
CA THR A 408 -11.58 37.10 -81.74
C THR A 408 -13.02 37.39 -81.25
N CYS A 409 -13.12 38.12 -80.11
CA CYS A 409 -14.01 39.27 -79.67
C CYS A 409 -15.54 39.31 -79.98
N PRO A 410 -16.40 40.15 -79.31
CA PRO A 410 -16.21 41.11 -78.20
C PRO A 410 -17.30 41.12 -77.05
N PHE A 411 -17.09 42.01 -76.06
CA PHE A 411 -17.94 42.60 -74.98
C PHE A 411 -19.46 42.83 -75.27
N PRO A 412 -20.37 42.95 -74.24
CA PRO A 412 -20.49 44.10 -73.29
C PRO A 412 -20.79 43.70 -71.81
N LEU A 413 -20.27 44.37 -70.76
CA LEU A 413 -20.54 45.71 -70.17
C LEU A 413 -21.93 45.86 -69.49
N PHE A 414 -21.95 45.84 -68.14
CA PHE A 414 -22.80 46.63 -67.21
C PHE A 414 -22.20 46.45 -65.78
N HIS A 415 -21.50 47.44 -65.21
CA HIS A 415 -21.97 48.40 -64.17
C HIS A 415 -22.80 47.74 -63.04
N THR A 416 -22.55 47.89 -61.74
CA THR A 416 -21.97 48.99 -60.93
C THR A 416 -21.77 48.52 -59.48
N THR A 417 -20.74 49.07 -58.79
CA THR A 417 -20.68 49.47 -57.36
C THR A 417 -20.89 48.42 -56.24
N SER A 418 -20.32 48.51 -55.05
CA SER A 418 -19.25 49.27 -54.38
C SER A 418 -19.20 48.72 -52.93
N SER A 419 -18.09 48.99 -52.23
CA SER A 419 -17.92 48.96 -50.77
C SER A 419 -17.72 47.59 -50.10
N VAL A 420 -16.49 47.17 -49.79
CA VAL A 420 -15.68 47.55 -48.59
C VAL A 420 -16.31 47.03 -47.29
N TYR A 421 -15.95 45.81 -46.86
CA TYR A 421 -14.88 45.51 -45.89
C TYR A 421 -14.55 44.02 -45.91
#